data_AF-A0A920H8B6-F1
#
_entry.id   AF-A0A920H8B6-F1
#
_cell.length_a   1.000
_cell.length_b   1.000
_cell.length_c   1.000
_cell.angle_alpha   90.00
_cell.angle_beta   90.00
_cell.angle_gamma   90.00
#
_symmetry.space_group_name_H-M   'P 1'
#
loop_
_entity.id
_entity.type
_entity.pdbx_description
1 polymer ?
#
loop_
_entity_poly.entity_id
_entity_poly.type
_entity_poly.pdbx_seq_one_letter_code
_entity_poly.pdbx_strand_id
1 'polypeptide(L)'
;MNRGNLPKIFGELMFLFEYRDQEMSLQYELDSNNTKFKLPENLYFIGTMNTADRSIATIDAALRRRFDIFEFPPSGEILQKFYEKPENYLEYKNLINSMNELNEKIENLLGTKNQLIGHTFFMKEKLDKNELRHIWERKIEPQLEEYFYDDEQKLANFQFDTLFN
;
A
#
# COMPACT_ATOMS: atom_id res chain seq x y z
N MET A 1 7.60 -3.55 5.00
CA MET A 1 7.83 -4.82 5.73
C MET A 1 8.05 -6.03 4.82
N ASN A 2 7.28 -6.19 3.75
CA ASN A 2 7.41 -7.30 2.79
C ASN A 2 8.61 -7.19 1.84
N ARG A 3 9.78 -6.72 2.28
CA ARG A 3 10.98 -6.64 1.41
C ARG A 3 12.24 -7.24 2.04
N GLY A 4 12.10 -7.91 3.18
CA GLY A 4 13.17 -8.61 3.88
C GLY A 4 12.65 -9.85 4.59
N ASN A 5 13.56 -10.75 4.97
CA ASN A 5 13.22 -11.93 5.77
C ASN A 5 12.95 -11.48 7.22
N LEU A 6 11.69 -11.14 7.50
CA LEU A 6 11.27 -10.60 8.79
C LEU A 6 11.59 -11.53 9.97
N PRO A 7 11.37 -12.86 9.90
CA PRO A 7 11.82 -13.78 10.95
C PRO A 7 13.32 -13.70 11.24
N LYS A 8 14.16 -13.58 10.21
CA LYS A 8 15.62 -13.45 10.39
C LYS A 8 16.02 -12.09 10.97
N ILE A 9 15.31 -11.03 10.61
CA ILE A 9 15.59 -9.66 11.07
C ILE A 9 15.15 -9.49 12.53
N PHE A 10 13.95 -9.94 12.87
CA PHE A 10 13.41 -9.76 14.22
C PHE A 10 13.88 -10.84 15.19
N GLY A 11 14.15 -12.06 14.72
CA GLY A 11 14.70 -13.14 15.52
C GLY A 11 14.00 -13.29 16.88
N GLU A 12 14.72 -12.97 17.93
CA GLU A 12 14.32 -13.01 19.34
C GLU A 12 13.26 -11.95 19.71
N LEU A 13 13.26 -10.78 19.07
CA LEU A 13 12.29 -9.70 19.30
C LEU A 13 10.85 -10.13 19.02
N MET A 14 10.68 -11.14 18.18
CA MET A 14 9.38 -11.75 17.87
C MET A 14 8.65 -12.25 19.12
N PHE A 15 9.38 -12.74 20.11
CA PHE A 15 8.83 -13.16 21.40
C PHE A 15 8.35 -11.94 22.20
N LEU A 16 9.15 -10.88 22.26
CA LEU A 16 8.83 -9.67 23.01
C LEU A 16 7.71 -8.83 22.39
N PHE A 17 7.42 -9.01 21.10
CA PHE A 17 6.22 -8.41 20.48
C PHE A 17 4.92 -8.95 21.09
N GLU A 18 4.92 -10.22 21.49
CA GLU A 18 3.78 -10.88 22.14
C GLU A 18 3.81 -10.70 23.66
N TYR A 19 4.99 -10.83 24.27
CA TYR A 19 5.19 -10.72 25.71
C TYR A 19 5.98 -9.47 26.08
N ARG A 20 5.38 -8.29 25.88
CA ARG A 20 6.01 -6.97 26.06
C ARG A 20 6.60 -6.74 27.46
N ASP A 21 6.00 -7.33 28.48
CA ASP A 21 6.42 -7.15 29.87
C ASP A 21 7.57 -8.05 30.30
N GLN A 22 7.95 -9.02 29.46
CA GLN A 22 8.99 -10.00 29.76
C GLN A 22 10.37 -9.53 29.30
N GLU A 23 11.39 -10.15 29.87
CA GLU A 23 12.78 -9.94 29.50
C GLU A 23 13.34 -11.24 28.92
N MET A 24 14.30 -11.14 27.99
CA MET A 24 14.95 -12.29 27.39
C MET A 24 16.46 -12.09 27.25
N SER A 25 17.21 -13.18 27.23
CA SER A 25 18.63 -13.17 26.90
C SER A 25 18.82 -13.19 25.38
N LEU A 26 19.78 -12.42 24.88
CA LEU A 26 20.10 -12.37 23.45
C LEU A 26 21.24 -13.32 23.09
N GLN A 27 21.22 -13.86 21.87
CA GLN A 27 22.23 -14.84 21.41
C GLN A 27 23.69 -14.36 21.47
N TYR A 28 23.95 -13.05 21.36
CA TYR A 28 25.29 -12.47 21.37
C TYR A 28 25.76 -11.97 22.75
N GLU A 29 25.04 -12.27 23.83
CA GLU A 29 25.45 -11.91 25.20
C GLU A 29 26.59 -12.79 25.77
N LEU A 30 27.36 -13.46 24.91
CA LEU A 30 28.30 -14.52 25.27
C LEU A 30 29.44 -14.09 26.22
N ASP A 31 29.69 -12.79 26.47
CA ASP A 31 30.98 -12.40 27.06
C ASP A 31 31.00 -11.49 28.29
N SER A 32 29.92 -10.95 28.91
CA SER A 32 30.19 -10.17 30.15
C SER A 32 29.14 -9.97 31.25
N ASN A 33 27.81 -9.89 31.07
CA ASN A 33 26.96 -9.37 32.17
C ASN A 33 25.55 -9.96 32.36
N ASN A 34 25.14 -11.00 31.61
CA ASN A 34 23.83 -11.64 31.78
C ASN A 34 22.67 -10.61 31.81
N THR A 35 22.74 -9.62 30.93
CA THR A 35 21.84 -8.46 30.89
C THR A 35 20.60 -8.78 30.07
N LYS A 36 19.56 -9.22 30.76
CA LYS A 36 18.27 -9.46 30.12
C LYS A 36 17.80 -8.21 29.38
N PHE A 37 17.34 -8.40 28.15
CA PHE A 37 16.77 -7.37 27.31
C PHE A 37 15.25 -7.35 27.45
N LYS A 38 14.69 -6.17 27.69
CA LYS A 38 13.25 -5.91 27.68
C LYS A 38 12.93 -4.83 26.65
N LEU A 39 11.81 -4.98 25.94
CA LEU A 39 11.33 -3.90 25.07
C LEU A 39 10.82 -2.73 25.93
N PRO A 40 11.27 -1.49 25.68
CA PRO A 40 10.71 -0.32 26.36
C PRO A 40 9.21 -0.21 26.13
N GLU A 41 8.46 0.16 27.17
CA GLU A 41 7.01 0.32 27.12
C GLU A 41 6.57 1.41 26.14
N ASN A 42 7.40 2.44 25.96
CA ASN A 42 7.16 3.54 25.03
C ASN A 42 7.60 3.27 23.59
N LEU A 43 8.02 2.05 23.24
CA LEU A 43 8.46 1.69 21.90
C LEU A 43 7.31 1.10 21.08
N TYR A 44 6.95 1.76 19.99
CA TYR A 44 5.92 1.30 19.04
C TYR A 44 6.55 0.86 17.71
N PHE A 45 5.99 -0.20 17.13
CA PHE A 45 6.40 -0.68 15.80
C PHE A 45 5.27 -0.39 14.81
N ILE A 46 5.54 0.50 13.87
CA ILE A 46 4.62 0.82 12.77
C ILE A 46 5.29 0.38 11.48
N GLY A 47 4.64 -0.55 10.79
CA GLY A 47 5.13 -1.08 9.53
C GLY A 47 4.17 -0.80 8.39
N THR A 48 4.71 -0.34 7.27
CA THR A 48 3.94 -0.23 6.02
C THR A 48 4.22 -1.44 5.13
N MET A 49 3.20 -1.88 4.41
CA MET A 49 3.26 -2.98 3.47
C MET A 49 2.60 -2.59 2.17
N ASN A 50 3.31 -2.80 1.05
CA ASN A 50 2.69 -2.74 -0.26
C ASN A 50 2.05 -4.10 -0.54
N THR A 51 0.73 -4.19 -0.55
CA THR A 51 0.02 -5.46 -0.78
C THR A 51 0.01 -5.91 -2.24
N ALA A 52 0.38 -5.03 -3.18
CA ALA A 52 0.51 -5.36 -4.60
C ALA A 52 1.73 -6.26 -4.90
N ASP A 53 2.78 -6.17 -4.08
CA ASP A 53 4.03 -6.92 -4.26
C ASP A 53 3.82 -8.40 -3.88
N ARG A 54 3.46 -9.24 -4.86
CA ARG A 54 3.27 -10.69 -4.68
C ARG A 54 4.57 -11.47 -4.41
N SER A 55 5.74 -10.91 -4.77
CA SER A 55 7.04 -11.60 -4.74
C SER A 55 7.57 -11.93 -3.33
N ILE A 56 6.96 -11.37 -2.29
CA ILE A 56 7.44 -11.50 -0.90
C ILE A 56 6.25 -11.74 0.07
N ALA A 57 5.06 -11.99 -0.49
CA ALA A 57 3.78 -11.89 0.21
C ALA A 57 3.35 -13.22 0.86
N THR A 58 4.07 -13.60 1.91
CA THR A 58 3.38 -14.05 3.11
C THR A 58 4.11 -13.43 4.28
N ILE A 59 3.52 -12.40 4.91
CA ILE A 59 3.84 -12.17 6.32
C ILE A 59 3.59 -13.52 6.98
N ASP A 60 4.63 -14.11 7.57
CA ASP A 60 4.49 -15.36 8.31
C ASP A 60 3.26 -15.25 9.22
N ALA A 61 2.41 -16.26 9.24
CA ALA A 61 1.22 -16.28 10.08
C ALA A 61 1.55 -15.95 11.55
N ALA A 62 2.77 -16.26 12.02
CA ALA A 62 3.26 -15.86 13.33
C ALA A 62 3.41 -14.33 13.50
N LEU A 63 3.95 -13.63 12.50
CA LEU A 63 4.03 -12.17 12.49
C LEU A 63 2.64 -11.53 12.41
N ARG A 64 1.76 -12.08 11.58
CA ARG A 64 0.41 -11.53 11.39
C ARG A 64 -0.40 -11.50 12.70
N ARG A 65 -0.17 -12.44 13.62
CA ARG A 65 -0.83 -12.47 14.93
C ARG A 65 -0.30 -11.44 15.94
N ARG A 66 0.86 -10.82 15.66
CA ARG A 66 1.56 -9.91 16.58
C ARG A 66 1.46 -8.44 16.19
N PHE A 67 0.77 -8.15 15.09
CA PHE A 67 0.51 -6.81 14.60
C PHE A 67 -0.99 -6.63 14.36
N ASP A 68 -1.52 -5.50 14.79
CA ASP A 68 -2.82 -5.03 14.31
C ASP A 68 -2.68 -4.59 12.85
N ILE A 69 -3.56 -5.09 11.99
CA ILE A 69 -3.54 -4.80 10.55
C ILE A 69 -4.59 -3.75 10.24
N PHE A 70 -4.12 -2.61 9.74
CA PHE A 70 -4.96 -1.54 9.22
C PHE A 70 -4.80 -1.48 7.70
N GLU A 71 -5.89 -1.69 6.97
CA GLU A 71 -5.91 -1.57 5.52
C GLU A 71 -6.22 -0.14 5.11
N PHE A 72 -5.46 0.39 4.15
CA PHE A 72 -5.62 1.73 3.60
C PHE A 72 -5.87 1.63 2.09
N PRO A 73 -7.08 1.23 1.66
CA PRO A 73 -7.41 1.18 0.25
C PRO A 73 -7.37 2.59 -0.37
N PRO A 74 -7.22 2.70 -1.70
CA PRO A 74 -7.37 3.98 -2.37
C PRO A 74 -8.73 4.62 -2.02
N SER A 75 -8.75 5.92 -1.74
CA SER A 75 -9.95 6.60 -1.25
C SER A 75 -10.21 7.87 -2.05
N GLY A 76 -11.38 7.91 -2.68
CA GLY A 76 -11.90 9.12 -3.32
C GLY A 76 -12.15 10.25 -2.33
N GLU A 77 -12.51 9.93 -1.08
CA GLU A 77 -12.73 10.93 -0.03
C GLU A 77 -11.43 11.67 0.34
N ILE A 78 -10.31 10.94 0.40
CA ILE A 78 -9.00 11.57 0.65
C ILE A 78 -8.61 12.48 -0.52
N LEU A 79 -8.86 12.02 -1.75
CA LEU A 79 -8.60 12.83 -2.94
C LEU A 79 -9.48 14.09 -2.99
N GLN A 80 -10.75 13.97 -2.60
CA GLN A 80 -11.65 15.11 -2.48
C GLN A 80 -11.14 16.11 -1.45
N LYS A 81 -10.81 15.67 -0.24
CA LYS A 81 -10.22 16.52 0.82
C LYS A 81 -8.92 17.19 0.39
N PHE A 82 -8.13 16.54 -0.46
CA PHE A 82 -6.94 17.15 -1.03
C PHE A 82 -7.29 18.36 -1.91
N TYR A 83 -8.29 18.24 -2.79
CA TYR A 83 -8.71 19.31 -3.70
C TYR A 83 -9.65 20.36 -3.08
N GLU A 84 -10.13 20.15 -1.86
CA GLU A 84 -10.82 21.19 -1.07
C GLU A 84 -9.86 22.31 -0.60
N LYS A 85 -8.55 22.06 -0.63
CA LYS A 85 -7.53 23.04 -0.24
C LYS A 85 -7.36 24.12 -1.31
N PRO A 86 -7.38 25.43 -0.96
CA PRO A 86 -7.31 26.53 -1.94
C PRO A 86 -6.08 26.54 -2.85
N GLU A 87 -4.96 25.99 -2.37
CA GLU A 87 -3.71 25.87 -3.12
C GLU A 87 -3.76 24.81 -4.24
N ASN A 88 -4.77 23.95 -4.26
CA ASN A 88 -4.89 22.86 -5.21
C ASN A 88 -5.94 23.18 -6.29
N TYR A 89 -5.55 23.05 -7.54
CA TYR A 89 -6.41 23.26 -8.70
C TYR A 89 -6.72 21.94 -9.41
N LEU A 90 -8.01 21.64 -9.53
CA LEU A 90 -8.55 20.52 -10.29
C LEU A 90 -9.37 21.04 -11.47
N GLU A 91 -8.89 20.83 -12.70
CA GLU A 91 -9.67 21.12 -13.90
C GLU A 91 -10.78 20.08 -14.11
N TYR A 92 -10.45 18.81 -13.89
CA TYR A 92 -11.32 17.68 -14.19
C TYR A 92 -12.23 17.34 -13.00
N LYS A 93 -13.43 17.93 -12.96
CA LYS A 93 -14.37 17.83 -11.83
C LYS A 93 -14.81 16.40 -11.49
N ASN A 94 -14.87 15.50 -12.47
CA ASN A 94 -15.33 14.12 -12.29
C ASN A 94 -14.23 13.15 -11.82
N LEU A 95 -13.00 13.64 -11.55
CA LEU A 95 -11.83 12.82 -11.21
C LEU A 95 -12.11 11.76 -10.13
N ILE A 96 -12.77 12.16 -9.04
CA ILE A 96 -13.04 11.29 -7.89
C ILE A 96 -13.92 10.10 -8.31
N ASN A 97 -14.98 10.38 -9.07
CA ASN A 97 -15.88 9.34 -9.57
C ASN A 97 -15.17 8.43 -10.58
N SER A 98 -14.42 9.01 -11.51
CA SER A 98 -13.62 8.25 -12.49
C SER A 98 -12.60 7.32 -11.83
N MET A 99 -11.92 7.76 -10.77
CA MET A 99 -10.99 6.92 -10.02
C MET A 99 -11.71 5.78 -9.29
N ASN A 100 -12.87 6.06 -8.68
CA ASN A 100 -13.65 5.04 -7.99
C ASN A 100 -14.17 3.99 -8.98
N GLU A 101 -14.69 4.42 -10.14
CA GLU A 101 -15.16 3.52 -11.20
C GLU A 101 -14.01 2.67 -11.78
N LEU A 102 -12.84 3.27 -12.01
CA LEU A 102 -11.64 2.56 -12.43
C LEU A 102 -11.30 1.44 -11.42
N ASN A 103 -11.26 1.76 -10.13
CA ASN A 103 -10.92 0.80 -9.08
C ASN A 103 -12.00 -0.28 -8.92
N GLU A 104 -13.28 0.06 -9.04
CA GLU A 104 -14.37 -0.92 -9.03
C GLU A 104 -14.25 -1.90 -10.20
N LYS A 105 -13.95 -1.42 -11.41
CA LYS A 105 -13.70 -2.28 -12.58
C LYS A 105 -12.50 -3.21 -12.38
N ILE A 106 -11.39 -2.69 -11.84
CA ILE A 106 -10.20 -3.49 -11.54
C ILE A 106 -10.54 -4.58 -10.52
N GLU A 107 -11.22 -4.23 -9.42
CA GLU A 107 -11.62 -5.19 -8.38
C GLU A 107 -12.52 -6.29 -8.94
N ASN A 108 -13.52 -5.92 -9.74
CA ASN A 108 -14.46 -6.86 -10.33
C ASN A 108 -13.77 -7.84 -11.30
N LEU A 109 -12.77 -7.38 -12.06
CA LEU A 109 -12.07 -8.23 -13.03
C LEU A 109 -10.96 -9.09 -12.41
N LEU A 110 -10.25 -8.59 -11.40
CA LEU A 110 -9.13 -9.30 -10.75
C LEU A 110 -9.53 -10.06 -9.48
N GLY A 111 -10.68 -9.74 -8.89
CA GLY A 111 -11.16 -10.33 -7.63
C GLY A 111 -10.31 -9.97 -6.41
N THR A 112 -9.56 -8.85 -6.46
CA THR A 112 -8.67 -8.43 -5.36
C THR A 112 -8.55 -6.93 -5.23
N LYS A 113 -8.45 -6.46 -3.98
CA LYS A 113 -8.20 -5.05 -3.63
C LYS A 113 -6.71 -4.67 -3.63
N ASN A 114 -5.82 -5.65 -3.77
CA ASN A 114 -4.37 -5.42 -3.67
C ASN A 114 -3.77 -4.74 -4.91
N GLN A 115 -4.54 -4.60 -5.99
CA GLN A 115 -4.09 -4.05 -7.28
C GLN A 115 -4.84 -2.77 -7.65
N LEU A 116 -5.50 -2.13 -6.69
CA LEU A 116 -6.21 -0.88 -6.93
C LEU A 116 -5.24 0.29 -7.14
N ILE A 117 -5.62 1.22 -7.99
CA ILE A 117 -4.86 2.43 -8.32
C ILE A 117 -4.98 3.44 -7.17
N GLY A 118 -3.83 3.82 -6.61
CA GLY A 118 -3.73 4.77 -5.51
C GLY A 118 -4.13 6.20 -5.88
N HIS A 119 -4.85 6.86 -4.99
CA HIS A 119 -5.23 8.28 -5.13
C HIS A 119 -4.02 9.23 -5.22
N THR A 120 -2.85 8.81 -4.76
CA THR A 120 -1.59 9.58 -4.82
C THR A 120 -1.14 9.90 -6.24
N PHE A 121 -1.49 9.08 -7.24
CA PHE A 121 -1.24 9.42 -8.65
C PHE A 121 -1.88 10.75 -9.04
N PHE A 122 -3.04 11.04 -8.47
CA PHE A 122 -3.86 12.19 -8.80
C PHE A 122 -3.72 13.34 -7.80
N MET A 123 -2.91 13.23 -6.74
CA MET A 123 -2.69 14.32 -5.78
C MET A 123 -1.61 15.27 -6.30
N LYS A 124 -2.03 16.27 -7.09
CA LYS A 124 -1.16 17.30 -7.68
C LYS A 124 -1.68 18.69 -7.31
N GLU A 125 -0.78 19.63 -7.02
CA GLU A 125 -1.15 21.03 -6.78
C GLU A 125 -1.92 21.63 -7.97
N LYS A 126 -1.58 21.21 -9.19
CA LYS A 126 -2.33 21.55 -10.39
C LYS A 126 -2.50 20.29 -11.23
N LEU A 127 -3.74 19.88 -11.44
CA LEU A 127 -4.08 18.77 -12.32
C LEU A 127 -4.99 19.28 -13.45
N ASP A 128 -4.36 19.53 -14.60
CA ASP A 128 -5.04 19.82 -15.86
C ASP A 128 -5.24 18.53 -16.69
N LYS A 129 -6.01 18.63 -17.77
CA LYS A 129 -6.33 17.48 -18.61
C LYS A 129 -5.07 16.82 -19.22
N ASN A 130 -4.03 17.59 -19.53
CA ASN A 130 -2.81 17.07 -20.12
C ASN A 130 -1.99 16.28 -19.09
N GLU A 131 -1.84 16.81 -17.88
CA GLU A 131 -1.17 16.11 -16.79
C GLU A 131 -1.92 14.82 -16.41
N LEU A 132 -3.26 14.87 -16.37
CA LEU A 132 -4.07 13.67 -16.15
C LEU A 132 -3.85 12.60 -17.24
N ARG A 133 -3.77 13.02 -18.51
CA ARG A 133 -3.45 12.11 -19.62
C ARG A 133 -2.02 11.55 -19.51
N HIS A 134 -1.05 12.35 -19.09
CA HIS A 134 0.31 11.86 -18.84
C HIS A 134 0.37 10.85 -17.68
N ILE A 135 -0.39 11.06 -16.61
CA ILE A 135 -0.53 10.09 -15.52
C ILE A 135 -1.10 8.77 -16.06
N TRP A 136 -2.13 8.84 -16.91
CA TRP A 136 -2.71 7.66 -17.54
C TRP A 136 -1.67 6.88 -18.36
N GLU A 137 -1.16 7.49 -19.42
CA GLU A 137 -0.31 6.85 -20.42
C GLU A 137 1.03 6.34 -19.84
N ARG A 138 1.55 6.99 -18.80
CA ARG A 138 2.89 6.69 -18.27
C ARG A 138 2.89 5.88 -16.98
N LYS A 139 1.74 5.75 -16.31
CA LYS A 139 1.66 5.11 -14.99
C LYS A 139 0.51 4.12 -14.89
N ILE A 140 -0.71 4.53 -15.23
CA ILE A 140 -1.90 3.70 -15.01
C ILE A 140 -2.01 2.66 -16.12
N GLU A 141 -1.97 3.06 -17.38
CA GLU A 141 -2.08 2.16 -18.52
C GLU A 141 -0.99 1.06 -18.51
N PRO A 142 0.30 1.36 -18.30
CA PRO A 142 1.31 0.31 -18.15
C PRO A 142 1.06 -0.66 -16.98
N GLN A 143 0.44 -0.21 -15.87
CA GLN A 143 0.08 -1.11 -14.77
C GLN A 143 -1.09 -2.01 -15.15
N LEU A 144 -2.07 -1.49 -15.89
CA LEU A 144 -3.20 -2.29 -16.39
C LEU A 144 -2.72 -3.32 -17.42
N GLU A 145 -1.79 -2.94 -18.29
CA GLU A 145 -1.12 -3.88 -19.22
C GLU A 145 -0.44 -5.02 -18.47
N GLU A 146 0.24 -4.74 -17.36
CA GLU A 146 0.83 -5.78 -16.51
C GLU A 146 -0.23 -6.67 -15.84
N TYR A 147 -1.35 -6.10 -15.39
CA TYR A 147 -2.43 -6.84 -14.74
C TYR A 147 -3.19 -7.76 -15.70
N PHE A 148 -3.34 -7.34 -16.95
CA PHE A 148 -4.13 -8.02 -17.98
C PHE A 148 -3.27 -8.49 -19.16
N TYR A 149 -1.99 -8.80 -18.93
CA TYR A 149 -1.01 -9.14 -19.97
C TYR A 149 -1.48 -10.20 -20.98
N ASP A 150 -2.24 -11.20 -20.53
CA ASP A 150 -2.76 -12.28 -21.39
C ASP A 150 -4.24 -12.08 -21.80
N ASP A 151 -4.87 -10.94 -21.49
CA ASP A 151 -6.31 -10.69 -21.69
C ASP A 151 -6.59 -9.30 -22.28
N GLU A 152 -6.30 -9.14 -23.57
CA GLU A 152 -6.53 -7.91 -24.34
C GLU A 152 -8.00 -7.45 -24.29
N GLN A 153 -8.96 -8.39 -24.17
CA GLN A 153 -10.38 -8.05 -24.09
C GLN A 153 -10.72 -7.36 -22.77
N LYS A 154 -10.14 -7.81 -21.66
CA LYS A 154 -10.27 -7.11 -20.38
C LYS A 154 -9.60 -5.75 -20.42
N LEU A 155 -8.39 -5.66 -20.97
CA LEU A 155 -7.66 -4.40 -21.10
C LEU A 155 -8.43 -3.37 -21.93
N ALA A 156 -9.10 -3.78 -23.02
CA ALA A 156 -9.90 -2.89 -23.86
C ALA A 156 -11.06 -2.17 -23.14
N ASN A 157 -11.49 -2.65 -21.96
CA ASN A 157 -12.48 -1.95 -21.13
C ASN A 157 -11.93 -0.71 -20.44
N PHE A 158 -10.61 -0.50 -20.47
CA PHE A 158 -9.93 0.61 -19.84
C PHE A 158 -9.44 1.57 -20.92
N GLN A 159 -10.20 2.62 -21.18
CA GLN A 159 -9.80 3.68 -22.10
C GLN A 159 -9.90 5.02 -21.39
N PHE A 160 -8.86 5.86 -21.56
CA PHE A 160 -8.80 7.18 -20.95
C PHE A 160 -10.06 7.99 -21.24
N ASP A 161 -10.44 8.10 -22.52
CA ASP A 161 -11.57 8.93 -22.93
C ASP A 161 -12.92 8.36 -22.46
N THR A 162 -13.01 7.07 -22.15
CA THR A 162 -14.24 6.48 -21.58
C THR A 162 -14.33 6.74 -20.08
N LEU A 163 -13.21 6.67 -19.36
CA LEU A 163 -13.15 6.80 -17.90
C LEU A 163 -13.03 8.26 -17.43
N PHE A 164 -12.36 9.12 -18.20
CA PHE A 164 -12.00 10.49 -17.84
C PHE A 164 -12.59 11.55 -18.80
N ASN A 165 -13.85 11.37 -19.19
CA ASN A 165 -14.61 12.29 -20.07
C ASN A 165 -15.27 13.46 -19.35
#